data_AF-A0A8X6M1I5-F1
#
_entry.id   AF-A0A8X6M1I5-F1
#
_cell.length_a   1.000
_cell.length_b   1.000
_cell.length_c   1.000
_cell.angle_alpha   90.00
_cell.angle_beta   90.00
_cell.angle_gamma   90.00
#
_symmetry.space_group_name_H-M   'P 1'
#
loop_
_entity.id
_entity.type
_entity.pdbx_description
1 polymer ?
#
loop_
_entity_poly.entity_id
_entity_poly.type
_entity_poly.pdbx_seq_one_letter_code
_entity_poly.pdbx_strand_id
1 'polypeptide(L)' 'MSKASADNASQILLWADRHSDEDMKSEVLEFIRLNFETVVDSDVWRHFADNETKLVNEALSFCALKFKTGMDK' A
#
# COMPACT_ATOMS: atom_id res chain seq x y z
N MET A 1 -15.17 3.04 8.81
CA MET A 1 -14.14 2.29 8.07
C MET A 1 -13.27 1.54 9.07
N SER A 2 -12.88 0.30 8.77
CA SER A 2 -11.86 -0.39 9.57
C SER A 2 -10.58 0.44 9.51
N LYS A 3 -9.92 0.67 10.65
CA LYS A 3 -8.65 1.39 10.69
C LYS A 3 -7.58 0.55 9.99
N ALA A 4 -6.85 1.14 9.04
CA ALA A 4 -5.74 0.45 8.38
C ALA A 4 -4.66 0.05 9.42
N SER A 5 -4.13 -1.16 9.26
CA SER A 5 -3.03 -1.75 10.04
C SER A 5 -2.13 -2.56 9.10
N ALA A 6 -0.95 -2.96 9.58
CA ALA A 6 -0.05 -3.82 8.80
C ALA A 6 -0.73 -5.14 8.37
N ASP A 7 -1.62 -5.68 9.21
CA ASP A 7 -2.30 -6.96 8.96
C ASP A 7 -3.44 -6.87 7.95
N ASN A 8 -3.92 -5.66 7.61
CA ASN A 8 -5.09 -5.50 6.73
C ASN A 8 -4.89 -4.53 5.55
N ALA A 9 -3.77 -3.78 5.51
CA ALA A 9 -3.50 -2.80 4.47
C ALA A 9 -3.51 -3.42 3.06
N SER A 10 -2.91 -4.61 2.90
CA SER A 10 -2.90 -5.36 1.64
C SER A 10 -4.31 -5.71 1.16
N GLN A 11 -5.18 -6.12 2.08
CA GLN A 11 -6.54 -6.52 1.76
C GLN A 11 -7.43 -5.32 1.45
N ILE A 12 -7.26 -4.23 2.19
CA ILE A 12 -7.94 -2.96 1.89
C ILE A 12 -7.53 -2.45 0.51
N LEU A 13 -6.23 -2.50 0.19
CA LEU A 13 -5.70 -2.09 -1.11
C LEU A 13 -6.28 -2.94 -2.25
N LEU A 14 -6.35 -4.26 -2.07
CA LEU A 14 -6.99 -5.16 -3.03
C LEU A 14 -8.47 -4.84 -3.25
N TRP A 15 -9.20 -4.53 -2.19
CA TRP A 15 -10.62 -4.19 -2.30
C TRP A 15 -10.83 -2.85 -2.96
N ALA A 16 -10.04 -1.85 -2.62
CA ALA A 16 -10.11 -0.53 -3.23
C ALA A 16 -9.87 -0.61 -4.75
N ASP A 17 -8.84 -1.36 -5.17
CA ASP A 17 -8.56 -1.59 -6.58
C ASP A 17 -9.71 -2.30 -7.30
N ARG A 18 -10.25 -3.37 -6.72
CA ARG A 18 -11.36 -4.15 -7.32
C ARG A 18 -12.66 -3.36 -7.46
N HIS A 19 -12.90 -2.39 -6.59
CA HIS A 19 -14.10 -1.56 -6.64
C HIS A 19 -13.88 -0.21 -7.32
N SER A 20 -12.67 0.04 -7.86
CA SER A 20 -12.29 1.34 -8.41
C SER A 20 -12.54 2.50 -7.44
N ASP A 21 -12.32 2.24 -6.14
CA ASP A 21 -12.41 3.22 -5.07
C ASP A 21 -11.06 3.92 -4.93
N GLU A 22 -10.83 4.92 -5.80
CA GLU A 22 -9.56 5.64 -5.89
C GLU A 22 -9.23 6.43 -4.61
N ASP A 23 -10.24 6.91 -3.89
CA ASP A 23 -10.05 7.62 -2.62
C ASP A 23 -9.51 6.67 -1.55
N MET A 24 -10.15 5.51 -1.39
CA MET A 24 -9.68 4.48 -0.45
C MET A 24 -8.33 3.89 -0.87
N LYS A 25 -8.09 3.75 -2.18
CA LYS A 25 -6.81 3.29 -2.72
C LYS A 25 -5.69 4.28 -2.38
N SER A 26 -5.93 5.58 -2.55
CA SER A 26 -4.97 6.62 -2.18
C SER A 26 -4.69 6.64 -0.68
N GLU A 27 -5.72 6.55 0.17
CA GLU A 27 -5.57 6.53 1.63
C GLU A 27 -4.75 5.33 2.12
N VAL A 28 -5.00 4.13 1.60
CA VAL A 28 -4.26 2.94 2.02
C VAL A 28 -2.83 2.94 1.47
N LEU A 29 -2.60 3.46 0.25
CA LEU A 29 -1.25 3.64 -0.29
C LEU A 29 -0.43 4.61 0.57
N GLU A 30 -1.05 5.69 1.04
CA GLU A 30 -0.41 6.63 1.96
C GLU A 30 -0.11 5.99 3.33
N PHE A 31 -1.05 5.19 3.86
CA PHE A 31 -0.81 4.41 5.07
C PHE A 31 0.38 3.44 4.92
N ILE A 32 0.42 2.69 3.81
CA ILE A 32 1.53 1.77 3.49
C ILE A 32 2.84 2.54 3.42
N ARG A 33 2.87 3.70 2.76
CA ARG A 33 4.06 4.55 2.68
C ARG A 33 4.57 4.98 4.05
N LEU A 34 3.67 5.42 4.94
CA LEU A 34 4.02 5.90 6.27
C LEU A 34 4.47 4.77 7.22
N ASN A 35 4.05 3.53 6.96
CA ASN A 35 4.35 2.36 7.79
C ASN A 35 5.14 1.30 7.00
N PHE A 36 5.92 1.74 6.02
CA PHE A 36 6.47 0.87 4.97
C PHE A 36 7.21 -0.34 5.53
N GLU A 37 8.18 -0.12 6.41
CA GLU A 37 8.99 -1.18 7.04
C GLU A 37 8.10 -2.22 7.74
N THR A 38 7.17 -1.77 8.59
CA THR A 38 6.24 -2.64 9.32
C THR A 38 5.32 -3.42 8.37
N VAL A 39 4.86 -2.80 7.29
CA VAL A 39 3.97 -3.44 6.33
C VAL A 39 4.73 -4.48 5.53
N VAL A 40 5.90 -4.15 4.95
CA VAL A 40 6.64 -5.06 4.08
C VAL A 40 7.23 -6.26 4.80
N ASP A 41 7.50 -6.13 6.10
CA ASP A 41 7.99 -7.23 6.94
C ASP A 41 6.86 -8.17 7.41
N SER A 42 5.59 -7.79 7.24
CA SER A 42 4.46 -8.63 7.61
C SER A 42 4.28 -9.84 6.68
N ASP A 43 3.90 -10.99 7.26
CA ASP A 43 3.59 -12.19 6.47
C ASP A 43 2.40 -11.98 5.54
N VAL A 44 1.46 -11.12 5.93
CA VAL A 44 0.30 -10.74 5.11
C VAL A 44 0.74 -10.01 3.84
N TRP A 45 1.69 -9.08 3.95
CA TRP A 45 2.24 -8.39 2.78
C TRP A 45 3.07 -9.33 1.89
N ARG A 46 3.88 -10.22 2.48
CA ARG A 46 4.63 -11.21 1.69
C ARG A 46 3.70 -12.11 0.88
N HIS A 47 2.66 -12.64 1.52
CA HIS A 47 1.66 -13.44 0.82
C HIS A 47 0.93 -12.62 -0.26
N PHE A 48 0.61 -11.35 0.02
CA PHE A 48 0.03 -10.45 -0.98
C PHE A 48 0.96 -10.22 -2.18
N ALA A 49 2.27 -10.05 -1.95
CA ALA A 49 3.27 -9.86 -3.00
C ALA A 49 3.41 -11.07 -3.92
N ASP A 50 3.28 -12.28 -3.37
CA ASP A 50 3.32 -13.52 -4.15
C ASP A 50 2.11 -13.68 -5.08
N ASN A 51 0.96 -13.08 -4.75
CA ASN A 51 -0.29 -13.26 -5.49
C ASN A 51 -0.69 -12.06 -6.35
N GLU A 52 -0.34 -10.84 -5.93
CA GLU A 52 -0.85 -9.58 -6.48
C GLU A 52 0.30 -8.65 -6.93
N THR A 53 1.23 -9.20 -7.72
CA THR A 53 2.48 -8.52 -8.13
C THR A 53 2.26 -7.15 -8.77
N LYS A 54 1.19 -6.96 -9.55
CA LYS A 54 0.88 -5.66 -10.18
C LYS A 54 0.56 -4.58 -9.15
N LEU A 55 -0.28 -4.92 -8.17
CA LEU A 55 -0.69 -4.03 -7.10
C LEU A 55 0.47 -3.72 -6.15
N VAL A 56 1.31 -4.71 -5.87
CA VAL A 56 2.54 -4.47 -5.10
C VAL A 56 3.48 -3.53 -5.83
N ASN A 57 3.71 -3.73 -7.14
CA ASN A 57 4.54 -2.81 -7.92
C ASN A 57 3.99 -1.39 -7.94
N GLU A 58 2.67 -1.23 -8.02
CA GLU A 58 2.00 0.07 -7.91
C GLU A 58 2.27 0.72 -6.54
N ALA A 59 2.08 -0.04 -5.45
CA ALA A 59 2.32 0.45 -4.10
C ALA A 59 3.80 0.85 -3.87
N LEU A 60 4.74 0.03 -4.34
CA LEU A 60 6.17 0.34 -4.28
C LEU A 60 6.52 1.60 -5.11
N SER A 61 5.93 1.73 -6.29
CA SER A 61 6.12 2.91 -7.15
C SER A 61 5.57 4.17 -6.50
N PHE A 62 4.39 4.10 -5.90
CA PHE A 62 3.80 5.21 -5.14
C PHE A 62 4.72 5.65 -4.00
N CYS A 63 5.23 4.69 -3.21
CA CYS A 63 6.16 4.98 -2.12
C CYS A 63 7.43 5.67 -2.65
N ALA A 64 8.05 5.11 -3.70
CA ALA A 64 9.29 5.64 -4.31
C ALA A 64 9.12 7.06 -4.89
N LEU A 65 8.01 7.33 -5.59
CA LEU A 65 7.72 8.65 -6.16
C LEU A 65 7.61 9.73 -5.08
N LYS A 66 7.00 9.40 -3.94
CA LYS A 66 6.81 10.35 -2.84
C LYS A 66 8.10 10.63 -2.06
N PHE A 67 9.02 9.66 -1.97
CA PHE A 67 10.37 9.91 -1.44
C PHE A 67 11.13 10.93 -2.30
N LYS A 68 11.01 10.85 -3.63
CA LYS A 68 11.66 11.79 -4.55
C LYS A 68 11.16 13.22 -4.40
N THR A 69 9.84 13.40 -4.23
CA THR A 69 9.23 14.73 -4.02
C THR A 69 9.45 15.32 -2.61
N GLY A 70 9.92 14.52 -1.66
CA GLY A 70 10.26 14.97 -0.30
C GLY A 70 11.68 15.50 -0.14
N MET A 71 12.56 15.25 -1.11
CA MET A 71 13.95 15.76 -1.13
C MET A 71 14.10 17.14 -1.80
N ASP A 72 13.05 17.64 -2.46
CA ASP A 72 13.07 18.93 -3.17
C ASP A 72 12.49 20.10 -2.32
N LYS A 73 12.42 19.95 -0.98
CA LYS A 73 11.95 21.00 -0.06
C LYS A 73 13.01 21.37 0.98
#